data_AF-A0A6A7LFI3-F1
#
_entry.id   AF-A0A6A7LFI3-F1
#
_cell.length_a   1.000
_cell.length_b   1.000
_cell.length_c   1.000
_cell.angle_alpha   90.00
_cell.angle_beta   90.00
_cell.angle_gamma   90.00
#
_symmetry.space_group_name_H-M   'P 1'
#
loop_
_entity.id
_entity.type
_entity.pdbx_description
1 polymer ?
#
loop_
_entity_poly.entity_id
_entity_poly.type
_entity_poly.pdbx_seq_one_letter_code
_entity_poly.pdbx_strand_id
1 'polypeptide(L)' 'MQAIVRWALRNSLSSKVGKGRYAMAEYEKIKRITFPLEQSHLLLAITEVDAEHNKIIRNILTMLT' A
#
# COMPACT_ATOMS: atom_id res chain seq x y z
N MET A 1 11.13 -5.44 7.95
CA MET A 1 12.11 -4.66 7.13
C MET A 1 11.79 -4.62 5.63
N GLN A 2 11.37 -5.72 4.97
CA GLN A 2 11.18 -5.73 3.51
C GLN A 2 10.15 -4.70 2.97
N ALA A 3 9.06 -4.42 3.70
CA ALA A 3 8.04 -3.47 3.25
C ALA A 3 8.58 -2.02 3.15
N ILE A 4 9.40 -1.61 4.12
CA ILE A 4 10.03 -0.27 4.18
C ILE A 4 11.03 -0.11 3.05
N VAL A 5 11.92 -1.09 2.83
CA VAL A 5 12.91 -1.05 1.73
C VAL A 5 12.22 -0.97 0.38
N ARG A 6 11.19 -1.79 0.14
CA ARG A 6 10.39 -1.74 -1.09
C ARG A 6 9.68 -0.40 -1.26
N TRP A 7 9.23 0.22 -0.17
CA TRP A 7 8.60 1.55 -0.22
C TRP A 7 9.62 2.64 -0.53
N ALA A 8 10.81 2.59 0.07
CA ALA A 8 11.91 3.49 -0.23
C ALA A 8 12.31 3.43 -1.72
N LEU A 9 12.38 2.23 -2.29
CA LEU A 9 12.64 2.05 -3.73
C LEU A 9 11.53 2.67 -4.61
N ARG A 10 10.25 2.54 -4.22
CA ARG A 10 9.16 3.23 -4.96
C ARG A 10 9.31 4.74 -4.87
N ASN A 11 9.66 5.26 -3.71
CA ASN A 11 9.88 6.69 -3.51
C ASN A 11 11.03 7.23 -4.36
N SER A 12 12.13 6.48 -4.53
CA SER A 12 13.25 6.92 -5.37
C SER A 12 12.90 7.00 -6.86
N LEU A 13 11.87 6.27 -7.31
CA LEU A 13 11.37 6.31 -8.69
C LEU A 13 10.26 7.36 -8.89
N SER A 14 9.84 8.07 -7.84
CA SER A 14 8.69 8.97 -7.90
C SER A 14 8.85 10.14 -8.87
N SER A 15 10.09 10.56 -9.18
CA SER A 15 10.38 11.56 -10.20
C SER A 15 10.00 11.12 -11.62
N LYS A 16 9.90 9.80 -11.86
CA LYS A 16 9.59 9.22 -13.17
C LYS A 16 8.13 8.75 -13.28
N VAL A 17 7.58 8.19 -12.21
CA VAL A 17 6.26 7.52 -12.22
C VAL A 17 5.23 8.14 -11.28
N GLY A 18 5.58 9.24 -10.60
CA GLY A 18 4.75 9.88 -9.57
C GLY A 18 4.87 9.22 -8.20
N LYS A 19 4.30 9.87 -7.18
CA LYS A 19 4.28 9.36 -5.80
C LYS A 19 3.38 8.11 -5.71
N GLY A 20 3.90 7.05 -5.09
CA GLY A 20 3.11 5.83 -4.85
C GLY A 20 1.91 6.12 -3.94
N ARG A 21 0.71 5.73 -4.38
CA ARG A 21 -0.52 5.87 -3.58
C ARG A 21 -0.74 4.70 -2.62
N TYR A 22 -0.39 3.50 -3.07
CA TYR A 22 -0.39 2.26 -2.29
C TYR A 22 0.40 1.19 -3.07
N ALA A 23 0.70 0.06 -2.45
CA ALA A 23 1.21 -1.14 -3.11
C ALA A 23 0.44 -2.36 -2.60
N MET A 24 0.13 -3.32 -3.47
CA MET A 24 -0.56 -4.56 -3.10
C MET A 24 0.24 -5.78 -3.57
N ALA A 25 0.22 -6.83 -2.76
CA ALA A 25 0.62 -8.17 -3.14
C ALA A 25 -0.47 -9.15 -2.75
N GLU A 26 -0.90 -9.98 -3.69
CA GLU A 26 -1.78 -11.10 -3.45
C GLU A 26 -0.92 -12.36 -3.29
N TYR A 27 -1.24 -13.14 -2.26
CA TYR A 27 -0.69 -14.46 -1.98
C TYR A 27 -1.84 -15.46 -2.05
N GLU A 28 -1.51 -16.75 -2.07
CA GLU A 28 -2.52 -17.82 -2.12
C GLU A 28 -3.61 -17.70 -1.04
N LYS A 29 -3.28 -17.14 0.14
CA LYS A 29 -4.18 -17.07 1.30
C LYS A 29 -4.55 -15.67 1.75
N ILE A 30 -3.77 -14.66 1.37
CA ILE A 30 -4.01 -13.29 1.84
C ILE A 30 -3.69 -12.26 0.76
N LYS A 31 -4.32 -11.09 0.85
CA LYS A 31 -3.86 -9.87 0.20
C LYS A 31 -3.20 -8.97 1.24
N ARG A 32 -2.07 -8.37 0.86
CA ARG A 32 -1.37 -7.39 1.68
C ARG A 32 -1.30 -6.07 0.94
N ILE A 33 -1.86 -5.03 1.52
CA ILE A 33 -1.89 -3.68 0.95
C ILE A 33 -1.11 -2.74 1.87
N THR A 34 -0.19 -1.98 1.30
CA THR A 34 0.66 -1.02 2.01
C THR A 34 0.35 0.39 1.54
N PHE A 35 0.01 1.29 2.47
CA PHE A 35 -0.26 2.70 2.21
C PHE A 35 0.81 3.57 2.87
N PRO A 36 1.25 4.66 2.23
CA PRO A 36 2.02 5.69 2.91
C PRO A 36 1.11 6.45 3.87
N LEU A 37 1.62 6.72 5.07
CA LEU A 37 1.07 7.71 5.99
C LEU A 37 2.00 8.92 6.03
N GLU A 38 1.54 10.01 6.65
CA GLU A 38 2.42 11.14 6.95
C GLU A 38 3.59 10.72 7.86
N GLN A 39 4.64 11.54 7.85
CA GLN A 39 5.82 11.38 8.73
C GLN A 39 6.57 10.03 8.57
N SER A 40 6.59 9.46 7.36
CA SER A 40 7.34 8.23 7.04
C SER A 40 6.80 6.94 7.66
N HIS A 41 5.55 6.94 8.14
CA HIS A 41 4.89 5.70 8.59
C HIS A 41 4.22 4.97 7.43
N LEU A 42 3.99 3.66 7.62
CA LEU A 42 3.28 2.82 6.65
C LEU A 42 2.11 2.12 7.33
N LEU A 43 0.92 2.21 6.74
CA LEU A 43 -0.22 1.40 7.11
C LEU A 43 -0.17 0.08 6.33
N LEU A 44 -0.32 -1.04 7.06
CA LEU A 44 -0.41 -2.37 6.47
C LEU A 44 -1.82 -2.93 6.70
N ALA A 45 -2.57 -3.11 5.63
CA ALA A 45 -3.82 -3.84 5.64
C ALA A 45 -3.59 -5.26 5.12
N ILE A 46 -4.09 -6.27 5.84
CA ILE A 46 -4.09 -7.66 5.42
C ILE A 46 -5.55 -8.10 5.35
N THR A 47 -5.91 -8.80 4.28
CA THR A 47 -7.27 -9.30 4.07
C THR A 47 -7.20 -10.74 3.56
N GLU A 48 -8.30 -11.46 3.67
CA GLU A 48 -8.51 -12.70 2.92
C GLU A 48 -8.48 -12.44 1.40
N VAL A 49 -8.24 -13.49 0.62
CA VAL A 49 -8.16 -13.41 -0.86
C VAL A 49 -9.50 -13.10 -1.53
N ASP A 50 -10.62 -13.41 -0.90
CA ASP A 50 -11.97 -13.14 -1.41
C ASP A 50 -12.48 -11.75 -1.02
N ALA A 51 -11.73 -11.00 -0.21
CA ALA A 51 -12.12 -9.65 0.19
C ALA A 51 -12.19 -8.67 -1.00
N GLU A 52 -13.19 -7.79 -0.94
CA GLU A 52 -13.43 -6.65 -1.85
C GLU A 52 -12.35 -5.56 -1.69
N HIS A 53 -11.10 -5.91 -2.01
CA HIS A 53 -9.92 -5.06 -1.80
C HIS A 53 -10.03 -3.69 -2.48
N ASN A 54 -10.72 -3.58 -3.63
CA ASN A 54 -10.97 -2.29 -4.27
C ASN A 54 -11.81 -1.34 -3.40
N LYS A 55 -12.81 -1.85 -2.67
CA LYS A 55 -13.59 -1.06 -1.72
C LYS A 55 -12.74 -0.66 -0.51
N ILE A 56 -11.94 -1.60 0.01
CA ILE A 56 -11.03 -1.36 1.14
C ILE A 56 -10.01 -0.28 0.79
N ILE A 57 -9.35 -0.38 -0.37
CA ILE A 57 -8.38 0.60 -0.87
C ILE A 57 -9.02 1.98 -0.99
N ARG A 58 -10.19 2.08 -1.62
CA ARG A 58 -10.89 3.37 -1.78
C ARG A 58 -11.22 4.00 -0.43
N ASN A 59 -11.78 3.23 0.50
CA ASN A 59 -12.14 3.73 1.81
C ASN A 59 -10.91 4.22 2.59
N ILE A 60 -9.82 3.46 2.59
CA ILE A 60 -8.57 3.86 3.24
C ILE A 60 -8.04 5.14 2.60
N LEU A 61 -7.97 5.22 1.28
CA LEU A 61 -7.48 6.42 0.60
C LEU A 61 -8.31 7.66 0.95
N THR A 62 -9.64 7.54 1.07
CA THR A 62 -10.50 8.65 1.52
C THR A 62 -10.18 9.09 2.95
N MET A 63 -9.78 8.17 3.84
CA MET A 63 -9.39 8.50 5.22
C MET A 63 -8.00 9.14 5.32
N LEU A 64 -7.16 9.02 4.28
CA LEU A 64 -5.82 9.59 4.21
C LEU A 64 -5.79 10.97 3.53
N THR A 65 -6.95 11.47 3.08
CA THR A 65 -7.13 12.79 2.45
C THR A 65 -7.86 13.71 3.40
#